data_AF-A0A7W1J5Q6-F1
#
_entry.id   AF-A0A7W1J5Q6-F1
#
_cell.length_a   1.000
_cell.length_b   1.000
_cell.length_c   1.000
_cell.angle_alpha   90.00
_cell.angle_beta   90.00
_cell.angle_gamma   90.00
#
_symmetry.space_group_name_H-M   'P 1'
#
loop_
_entity.id
_entity.type
_entity.pdbx_description
1 polymer ?
#
loop_
_entity_poly.entity_id
_entity_poly.type
_entity_poly.pdbx_seq_one_letter_code
_entity_poly.pdbx_strand_id
1 'polypeptide(L)'
;MNKRILSNSITLLLALFAFNLAAQNNDAVLMSIGGSKVTVGEFENVYHKNNTKESTTDNKSLNDYVDLFVNFKLKVKEAEEMGLDTSKSFKDELGGYRKQLAQPYLTDKDVNEKLLKETYDRMQEDVRASHILVKVEESALPKDTLEAYNKIMKIRARILKGEDFNKVAAEKGISDDPSAKDNGGDLGYFTSLQMVYPFENAAYITKVGTVSMPVRTRFGYHIIKVTDRRKAQGEVLTAHIMVKTTTPMSKDDSLNAFNKINEIYGKLKAGEKFEDLAQQFSDDKGSAKRGGELPWFGTGKMPIEFEKAAFALTAKKDFSAPMRTKYGWHIIKLNDKRGLASFEEMKAELKGKVTKDSRSQAGRVALIAKVKKEYKFKEDLKARDEFYKVMDTTLFEGNWDIAKAAALKKPMFNLNDRVYTQNDFASYI
;
A
#
# COMPACT_ATOMS: atom_id res chain seq x y z
N MET A 1 -58.72 -55.43 -15.71
CA MET A 1 -59.73 -55.50 -16.78
C MET A 1 -60.10 -54.08 -17.18
N ASN A 2 -59.93 -53.71 -18.45
CA ASN A 2 -60.78 -52.85 -19.31
C ASN A 2 -61.72 -51.82 -18.62
N LYS A 3 -61.96 -50.57 -19.05
CA LYS A 3 -61.78 -49.76 -20.28
C LYS A 3 -62.12 -48.31 -19.84
N ARG A 4 -61.38 -47.26 -20.21
CA ARG A 4 -61.67 -46.29 -21.31
C ARG A 4 -63.10 -45.68 -21.32
N ILE A 5 -63.20 -44.33 -21.14
CA ILE A 5 -63.80 -43.30 -22.04
C ILE A 5 -64.39 -42.08 -21.30
N LEU A 6 -63.91 -40.87 -21.68
CA LEU A 6 -64.52 -39.51 -21.87
C LEU A 6 -65.67 -39.02 -20.94
N SER A 7 -65.89 -37.74 -20.60
CA SER A 7 -65.46 -36.42 -21.13
C SER A 7 -65.65 -35.31 -20.07
N ASN A 8 -65.24 -34.08 -20.44
CA ASN A 8 -65.62 -32.75 -19.90
C ASN A 8 -64.92 -32.27 -18.62
N SER A 9 -63.95 -31.36 -18.77
CA SER A 9 -64.27 -29.92 -18.77
C SER A 9 -63.00 -29.08 -18.82
N ILE A 10 -62.89 -28.32 -19.91
CA ILE A 10 -62.07 -27.12 -20.06
C ILE A 10 -62.43 -26.16 -18.92
N THR A 11 -61.42 -25.53 -18.30
CA THR A 11 -61.37 -24.18 -17.68
C THR A 11 -60.53 -24.22 -16.40
N LEU A 12 -59.19 -24.18 -16.51
CA LEU A 12 -58.31 -23.50 -15.55
C LEU A 12 -56.83 -23.50 -16.01
N LEU A 13 -56.55 -22.97 -17.19
CA LEU A 13 -55.16 -22.82 -17.64
C LEU A 13 -54.95 -21.52 -18.41
N LEU A 14 -55.28 -20.36 -17.81
CA LEU A 14 -54.97 -19.05 -18.39
C LEU A 14 -55.04 -17.88 -17.38
N ALA A 15 -54.65 -18.11 -16.12
CA ALA A 15 -54.66 -17.06 -15.09
C ALA A 15 -53.42 -17.05 -14.17
N LEU A 16 -52.26 -17.53 -14.66
CA LEU A 16 -51.00 -17.48 -13.90
C LEU A 16 -49.81 -16.92 -14.70
N PHE A 17 -50.06 -16.26 -15.85
CA PHE A 17 -49.02 -15.63 -16.67
C PHE A 17 -49.12 -14.10 -16.73
N ALA A 18 -49.65 -13.46 -15.69
CA ALA A 18 -49.83 -11.99 -15.64
C ALA A 18 -49.20 -11.33 -14.39
N PHE A 19 -48.15 -11.92 -13.80
CA PHE A 19 -47.40 -11.31 -12.70
C PHE A 19 -45.89 -11.38 -12.94
N ASN A 20 -45.42 -10.92 -14.12
CA ASN A 20 -44.00 -10.65 -14.39
C ASN A 20 -43.82 -9.64 -15.53
N LEU A 21 -44.62 -8.57 -15.59
CA LEU A 21 -44.47 -7.47 -16.55
C LEU A 21 -44.76 -6.14 -15.88
N ALA A 22 -43.98 -5.84 -14.84
CA ALA A 22 -43.75 -4.47 -14.40
C ALA A 22 -42.28 -4.36 -13.99
N ALA A 23 -41.38 -4.72 -14.91
CA ALA A 23 -40.09 -4.06 -14.94
C ALA A 23 -40.40 -2.58 -15.20
N GLN A 24 -40.09 -1.70 -14.24
CA GLN A 24 -40.14 -0.25 -14.38
C GLN A 24 -39.57 0.14 -15.75
N ASN A 25 -40.36 0.87 -16.53
CA ASN A 25 -40.06 1.20 -17.92
C ASN A 25 -39.02 2.35 -17.96
N ASN A 26 -37.82 2.12 -17.44
CA ASN A 26 -36.73 3.10 -17.34
C ASN A 26 -36.24 3.59 -18.72
N ASP A 27 -36.59 2.87 -19.79
CA ASP A 27 -36.28 3.23 -21.18
C ASP A 27 -37.39 4.03 -21.86
N ALA A 28 -38.50 4.32 -21.16
CA ALA A 28 -39.55 5.20 -21.70
C ALA A 28 -38.96 6.59 -21.98
N VAL A 29 -39.22 7.12 -23.17
CA VAL A 29 -38.77 8.46 -23.54
C VAL A 29 -39.61 9.48 -22.78
N LEU A 30 -38.95 10.27 -21.93
CA LEU A 30 -39.58 11.31 -21.13
C LEU A 30 -39.71 12.60 -21.93
N MET A 31 -38.64 13.00 -22.63
CA MET A 31 -38.59 14.23 -23.43
C MET A 31 -37.52 14.14 -24.52
N SER A 32 -37.52 15.10 -25.44
CA SER A 32 -36.49 15.26 -26.48
C SER A 32 -35.87 16.65 -26.36
N ILE A 33 -34.53 16.71 -26.29
CA ILE A 33 -33.78 17.95 -26.13
C ILE A 33 -32.76 18.03 -27.26
N GLY A 34 -32.90 19.02 -28.14
CA GLY A 34 -31.98 19.22 -29.26
C GLY A 34 -31.94 18.06 -30.26
N GLY A 35 -32.99 17.23 -30.34
CA GLY A 35 -33.04 16.04 -31.20
C GLY A 35 -32.61 14.74 -30.51
N SER A 36 -32.07 14.81 -29.29
CA SER A 36 -31.69 13.66 -28.49
C SER A 36 -32.83 13.25 -27.55
N LYS A 37 -33.15 11.95 -27.52
CA LYS A 37 -34.16 11.38 -26.62
C LYS A 37 -33.57 11.22 -25.22
N VAL A 38 -34.28 11.73 -24.21
CA VAL A 38 -33.96 11.52 -22.79
C VAL A 38 -34.97 10.53 -22.22
N THR A 39 -34.48 9.45 -21.60
CA THR A 39 -35.35 8.46 -20.96
C THR A 39 -35.70 8.85 -19.53
N VAL A 40 -36.78 8.27 -19.01
CA VAL A 40 -37.17 8.40 -17.59
C VAL A 40 -36.01 7.99 -16.68
N GLY A 41 -35.37 6.86 -16.97
CA GLY A 41 -34.25 6.37 -16.15
C GLY A 41 -33.02 7.27 -16.18
N GLU A 42 -32.72 7.91 -17.33
CA GLU A 42 -31.64 8.90 -17.39
C GLU A 42 -31.94 10.10 -16.50
N PHE A 43 -33.14 10.68 -16.63
CA PHE A 43 -33.56 11.83 -15.85
C PHE A 43 -33.57 11.54 -14.34
N GLU A 44 -34.19 10.42 -13.93
CA GLU A 44 -34.23 10.00 -12.53
C GLU A 44 -32.82 9.79 -11.95
N ASN A 45 -31.92 9.16 -12.70
CA ASN A 45 -30.54 8.96 -12.26
C ASN A 45 -29.81 10.27 -11.97
N VAL A 46 -30.00 11.29 -12.82
CA VAL A 46 -29.36 12.61 -12.63
C VAL A 46 -30.07 13.37 -11.50
N TYR A 47 -31.39 13.28 -11.40
CA TYR A 47 -32.20 13.86 -10.33
C TYR A 47 -31.76 13.36 -8.95
N HIS A 48 -31.70 12.03 -8.76
CA HIS A 48 -31.31 11.43 -7.49
C HIS A 48 -29.84 11.66 -7.13
N LYS A 49 -28.94 11.73 -8.10
CA LYS A 49 -27.52 12.08 -7.85
C LYS A 49 -27.37 13.50 -7.31
N ASN A 50 -28.16 14.45 -7.83
CA ASN A 50 -28.06 15.85 -7.46
C ASN A 50 -28.89 16.23 -6.22
N ASN A 51 -29.87 15.40 -5.83
CA ASN A 51 -30.80 15.67 -4.72
C ASN A 51 -30.71 14.59 -3.62
N THR A 52 -29.52 14.42 -3.03
CA THR A 52 -29.29 13.42 -1.97
C THR A 52 -29.67 13.96 -0.58
N LYS A 53 -30.91 13.65 -0.17
CA LYS A 53 -31.59 13.91 1.14
C LYS A 53 -32.40 15.22 1.25
N GLU A 54 -33.67 15.04 1.65
CA GLU A 54 -34.58 16.03 2.29
C GLU A 54 -34.92 17.33 1.55
N SER A 55 -34.97 17.33 0.21
CA SER A 55 -35.44 18.49 -0.55
C SER A 55 -36.74 18.19 -1.29
N THR A 56 -37.84 18.39 -0.57
CA THR A 56 -39.20 18.73 -1.05
C THR A 56 -39.85 17.82 -2.08
N THR A 57 -40.79 16.99 -1.59
CA THR A 57 -41.82 16.26 -2.35
C THR A 57 -42.89 17.19 -2.97
N ASP A 58 -42.50 18.36 -3.48
CA ASP A 58 -43.42 19.31 -4.11
C ASP A 58 -43.25 19.29 -5.65
N ASN A 59 -44.34 19.14 -6.39
CA ASN A 59 -44.37 19.11 -7.86
C ASN A 59 -43.70 20.34 -8.48
N LYS A 60 -43.71 21.48 -7.78
CA LYS A 60 -43.02 22.70 -8.24
C LYS A 60 -41.50 22.52 -8.30
N SER A 61 -40.91 21.85 -7.32
CA SER A 61 -39.45 21.58 -7.28
C SER A 61 -39.00 20.59 -8.36
N LEU A 62 -39.87 19.67 -8.77
CA LEU A 62 -39.61 18.74 -9.87
C LEU A 62 -39.63 19.46 -11.22
N ASN A 63 -40.61 20.34 -11.45
CA ASN A 63 -40.68 21.15 -12.66
C ASN A 63 -39.48 22.11 -12.77
N ASP A 64 -39.10 22.77 -11.67
CA ASP A 64 -37.91 23.62 -11.64
C ASP A 64 -36.63 22.82 -11.97
N TYR A 65 -36.55 21.57 -11.50
CA TYR A 65 -35.44 20.69 -11.85
C TYR A 65 -35.48 20.25 -13.32
N VAL A 66 -36.65 20.00 -13.89
CA VAL A 66 -36.79 19.71 -15.33
C VAL A 66 -36.19 20.84 -16.15
N ASP A 67 -36.49 22.10 -15.83
CA ASP A 67 -35.94 23.26 -16.55
C ASP A 67 -34.42 23.36 -16.40
N LEU A 68 -33.88 23.12 -15.19
CA LEU A 68 -32.43 23.08 -14.97
C LEU A 68 -31.76 21.95 -15.76
N PHE A 69 -32.37 20.76 -15.79
CA PHE A 69 -31.89 19.61 -16.56
C PHE A 69 -31.91 19.90 -18.07
N VAL A 70 -32.99 20.51 -18.58
CA VAL A 70 -33.10 20.92 -19.99
C VAL A 70 -32.01 21.92 -20.35
N ASN A 71 -31.84 22.97 -19.54
CA ASN A 71 -30.80 23.98 -19.74
C ASN A 71 -29.38 23.38 -19.69
N PHE A 72 -29.13 22.45 -18.76
CA PHE A 72 -27.87 21.73 -18.69
C PHE A 72 -27.61 20.92 -19.96
N LYS A 73 -28.60 20.14 -20.44
CA LYS A 73 -28.47 19.33 -21.66
C LYS A 73 -28.26 20.18 -22.92
N LEU A 74 -28.96 21.32 -23.05
CA LEU A 74 -28.75 22.24 -24.16
C LEU A 74 -27.31 22.82 -24.15
N LYS A 75 -26.77 23.18 -22.98
CA LYS A 75 -25.38 23.64 -22.86
C LYS A 75 -24.37 22.55 -23.23
N VAL A 76 -24.59 21.31 -22.81
CA VAL A 76 -23.73 20.18 -23.19
C VAL A 76 -23.76 19.99 -24.70
N LYS A 77 -24.95 20.03 -25.32
CA LYS A 77 -25.08 19.87 -26.76
C LYS A 77 -24.35 20.96 -27.54
N GLU A 78 -24.51 22.22 -27.16
CA GLU A 78 -23.77 23.33 -27.76
C GLU A 78 -22.25 23.13 -27.61
N ALA A 79 -21.78 22.70 -26.43
CA ALA A 79 -20.36 22.42 -26.20
C ALA A 79 -19.83 21.29 -27.09
N GLU A 80 -20.62 20.24 -27.33
CA GLU A 80 -20.28 19.15 -28.26
C GLU A 80 -20.29 19.62 -29.73
N GLU A 81 -21.27 20.44 -30.13
CA GLU A 81 -21.33 21.05 -31.48
C GLU A 81 -20.14 21.99 -31.74
N MET A 82 -19.67 22.68 -30.70
CA MET A 82 -18.42 23.47 -30.71
C MET A 82 -17.15 22.60 -30.65
N GLY A 83 -17.28 21.28 -30.48
CA GLY A 83 -16.16 20.34 -30.39
C GLY A 83 -15.32 20.46 -29.11
N LEU A 84 -15.86 21.06 -28.03
CA LEU A 84 -15.13 21.24 -26.77
C LEU A 84 -14.78 19.90 -26.10
N ASP A 85 -15.60 18.87 -26.30
CA ASP A 85 -15.36 17.48 -25.89
C ASP A 85 -14.21 16.81 -26.67
N THR A 86 -13.89 17.33 -27.86
CA THR A 86 -12.78 16.83 -28.68
C THR A 86 -11.45 17.50 -28.38
N SER A 87 -11.47 18.58 -27.59
CA SER A 87 -10.28 19.34 -27.19
C SER A 87 -9.29 18.46 -26.43
N LYS A 88 -8.00 18.76 -26.56
CA LYS A 88 -6.95 18.01 -25.87
C LYS A 88 -7.11 18.10 -24.35
N SER A 89 -7.37 19.30 -23.82
CA SER A 89 -7.56 19.51 -22.37
C SER A 89 -8.71 18.66 -21.82
N PHE A 90 -9.85 18.61 -22.51
CA PHE A 90 -10.98 17.79 -22.07
C PHE A 90 -10.66 16.30 -22.14
N LYS A 91 -10.05 15.82 -23.23
CA LYS A 91 -9.63 14.41 -23.38
C LYS A 91 -8.64 13.99 -22.30
N ASP A 92 -7.68 14.85 -21.98
CA ASP A 92 -6.68 14.61 -20.94
C ASP A 92 -7.35 14.53 -19.55
N GLU A 93 -8.24 15.47 -19.23
CA GLU A 93 -9.00 15.48 -17.96
C GLU A 93 -9.93 14.26 -17.82
N LEU A 94 -10.75 13.99 -18.84
CA LEU A 94 -11.63 12.81 -18.89
C LEU A 94 -10.81 11.51 -18.80
N GLY A 95 -9.65 11.46 -19.46
CA GLY A 95 -8.69 10.36 -19.36
C GLY A 95 -8.20 10.17 -17.94
N GLY A 96 -7.92 11.25 -17.21
CA GLY A 96 -7.58 11.25 -15.79
C GLY A 96 -8.68 10.62 -14.93
N TYR A 97 -9.92 11.07 -15.07
CA TYR A 97 -11.07 10.51 -14.34
C TYR A 97 -11.27 9.02 -14.64
N ARG A 98 -11.17 8.62 -15.92
CA ARG A 98 -11.25 7.21 -16.33
C ARG A 98 -10.18 6.36 -15.66
N LYS A 99 -8.92 6.81 -15.67
CA LYS A 99 -7.81 6.09 -15.01
C LYS A 99 -8.08 5.92 -13.51
N GLN A 100 -8.51 6.98 -12.83
CA GLN A 100 -8.80 6.95 -11.39
C GLN A 100 -9.95 5.98 -11.06
N LEU A 101 -11.04 6.02 -11.83
CA LEU A 101 -12.21 5.17 -11.61
C LEU A 101 -11.96 3.71 -12.02
N ALA A 102 -11.06 3.44 -12.97
CA ALA A 102 -10.70 2.09 -13.38
C ALA A 102 -9.78 1.39 -12.37
N GLN A 103 -8.95 2.14 -11.63
CA GLN A 103 -7.92 1.58 -10.76
C GLN A 103 -8.40 0.47 -9.80
N PRO A 104 -9.56 0.56 -9.12
CA PRO A 104 -10.07 -0.51 -8.26
C PRO A 104 -10.42 -1.80 -9.01
N TYR A 105 -10.75 -1.71 -10.31
CA TYR A 105 -11.05 -2.84 -11.18
C TYR A 105 -9.80 -3.48 -11.78
N LEU A 106 -8.66 -2.77 -11.76
CA LEU A 106 -7.37 -3.24 -12.25
C LEU A 106 -6.59 -4.07 -11.21
N THR A 107 -7.29 -4.59 -10.20
CA THR A 107 -6.73 -5.49 -9.21
C THR A 107 -7.69 -6.63 -8.92
N ASP A 108 -7.15 -7.82 -8.63
CA ASP A 108 -7.98 -8.94 -8.20
C ASP A 108 -8.48 -8.72 -6.76
N LYS A 109 -9.81 -8.65 -6.59
CA LYS A 109 -10.44 -8.37 -5.29
C LYS A 109 -10.16 -9.46 -4.25
N ASP A 110 -10.14 -10.72 -4.67
CA ASP A 110 -9.95 -11.85 -3.75
C ASP A 110 -8.51 -11.90 -3.25
N VAL A 111 -7.55 -11.63 -4.15
CA VAL A 111 -6.14 -11.48 -3.75
C VAL A 111 -5.97 -10.30 -2.79
N ASN A 112 -6.62 -9.16 -3.05
CA ASN A 112 -6.54 -8.02 -2.14
C ASN A 112 -7.13 -8.32 -0.76
N GLU A 113 -8.28 -9.00 -0.66
CA GLU A 113 -8.86 -9.38 0.62
C GLU A 113 -7.96 -10.37 1.37
N LYS A 114 -7.35 -11.33 0.66
CA LYS A 114 -6.34 -12.22 1.24
C LYS A 114 -5.11 -11.48 1.75
N LEU A 115 -4.58 -10.53 0.96
CA LEU A 115 -3.45 -9.70 1.38
C LEU A 115 -3.82 -8.83 2.59
N LEU A 116 -5.04 -8.31 2.63
CA LEU A 116 -5.54 -7.52 3.76
C LEU A 116 -5.59 -8.35 5.04
N LYS A 117 -6.13 -9.57 4.96
CA LYS A 117 -6.17 -10.51 6.08
C LYS A 117 -4.77 -10.97 6.49
N GLU A 118 -3.91 -11.33 5.54
CA GLU A 118 -2.51 -11.68 5.81
C GLU A 118 -1.78 -10.53 6.52
N THR A 119 -1.99 -9.29 6.06
CA THR A 119 -1.42 -8.09 6.68
C THR A 119 -1.82 -7.99 8.15
N TYR A 120 -3.12 -8.13 8.44
CA TYR A 120 -3.61 -8.08 9.82
C TYR A 120 -3.09 -9.25 10.67
N ASP A 121 -3.14 -10.47 10.13
CA ASP A 121 -2.64 -11.67 10.80
C ASP A 121 -1.16 -11.51 11.18
N ARG A 122 -0.35 -10.93 10.28
CA ARG A 122 1.06 -10.60 10.55
C ARG A 122 1.22 -9.49 11.58
N MET A 123 0.32 -8.50 11.64
CA MET A 123 0.38 -7.44 12.65
C MET A 123 0.19 -7.95 14.09
N GLN A 124 -0.25 -9.19 14.29
CA GLN A 124 -0.36 -9.81 15.61
C GLN A 124 0.99 -10.32 16.15
N GLU A 125 2.03 -10.36 15.32
CA GLU A 125 3.38 -10.79 15.67
C GLU A 125 4.40 -9.73 15.24
N ASP A 126 5.36 -9.41 16.11
CA ASP A 126 6.52 -8.62 15.77
C ASP A 126 7.71 -9.55 15.48
N VAL A 127 8.44 -9.26 14.41
CA VAL A 127 9.62 -10.03 13.98
C VAL A 127 10.87 -9.20 14.21
N ARG A 128 11.89 -9.78 14.86
CA ARG A 128 13.23 -9.20 14.89
C ARG A 128 14.11 -9.89 13.85
N ALA A 129 14.76 -9.10 13.01
CA ALA A 129 15.68 -9.63 12.02
C ALA A 129 16.89 -8.73 11.81
N SER A 130 17.97 -9.33 11.33
CA SER A 130 19.10 -8.63 10.74
C SER A 130 19.14 -8.89 9.24
N HIS A 131 19.69 -7.96 8.46
CA HIS A 131 19.78 -8.12 7.01
C HIS A 131 21.12 -7.67 6.43
N ILE A 132 21.43 -8.19 5.25
CA ILE A 132 22.52 -7.73 4.39
C ILE A 132 21.94 -7.42 3.03
N LEU A 133 22.23 -6.23 2.51
CA LEU A 133 21.81 -5.75 1.21
C LEU A 133 22.98 -5.76 0.23
N VAL A 134 22.79 -6.33 -0.96
CA VAL A 134 23.60 -6.04 -2.15
C VAL A 134 22.74 -5.22 -3.10
N LYS A 135 23.11 -3.96 -3.31
CA LYS A 135 22.29 -2.98 -4.04
C LYS A 135 22.24 -3.29 -5.53
N VAL A 136 21.04 -3.28 -6.10
CA VAL A 136 20.78 -3.36 -7.54
C VAL A 136 19.50 -2.59 -7.85
N GLU A 137 19.57 -1.67 -8.81
CA GLU A 137 18.40 -0.90 -9.25
C GLU A 137 17.30 -1.81 -9.79
N GLU A 138 16.04 -1.44 -9.60
CA GLU A 138 14.87 -2.27 -9.98
C GLU A 138 14.86 -2.61 -11.47
N SER A 139 15.32 -1.69 -12.32
CA SER A 139 15.40 -1.82 -13.79
C SER A 139 16.74 -2.37 -14.31
N ALA A 140 17.62 -2.86 -13.43
CA ALA A 140 18.95 -3.33 -13.83
C ALA A 140 18.90 -4.47 -14.85
N LEU A 141 19.91 -4.53 -15.73
CA LEU A 141 19.98 -5.55 -16.76
C LEU A 141 20.13 -6.95 -16.15
N PRO A 142 19.75 -8.03 -16.88
CA PRO A 142 19.85 -9.40 -16.38
C PRO A 142 21.26 -9.77 -15.89
N LYS A 143 22.31 -9.27 -16.57
CA LYS A 143 23.70 -9.50 -16.19
C LYS A 143 24.03 -8.92 -14.80
N ASP A 144 23.69 -7.66 -14.56
CA ASP A 144 23.99 -6.96 -13.30
C ASP A 144 23.25 -7.61 -12.12
N THR A 145 22.00 -8.00 -12.37
CA THR A 145 21.18 -8.73 -11.39
C THR A 145 21.81 -10.09 -11.03
N LEU A 146 22.34 -10.83 -12.01
CA LEU A 146 23.01 -12.11 -11.77
C LEU A 146 24.30 -11.95 -10.97
N GLU A 147 25.11 -10.93 -11.26
CA GLU A 147 26.35 -10.64 -10.53
C GLU A 147 26.06 -10.37 -9.04
N ALA A 148 25.06 -9.54 -8.76
CA ALA A 148 24.63 -9.26 -7.39
C ALA A 148 24.05 -10.48 -6.67
N TYR A 149 23.25 -11.30 -7.37
CA TYR A 149 22.74 -12.56 -6.83
C TYR A 149 23.89 -13.51 -6.44
N ASN A 150 24.90 -13.62 -7.29
CA ASN A 150 26.07 -14.44 -6.99
C ASN A 150 26.88 -13.87 -5.81
N LYS A 151 27.01 -12.55 -5.69
CA LYS A 151 27.66 -11.89 -4.54
C LYS A 151 26.93 -12.21 -3.24
N ILE A 152 25.63 -11.98 -3.16
CA ILE A 152 24.84 -12.23 -1.94
C ILE A 152 24.80 -13.73 -1.58
N MET A 153 24.81 -14.62 -2.58
CA MET A 153 24.91 -16.07 -2.34
C MET A 153 26.24 -16.48 -1.70
N LYS A 154 27.36 -15.88 -2.12
CA LYS A 154 28.67 -16.10 -1.48
C LYS A 154 28.67 -15.61 -0.03
N ILE A 155 28.06 -14.45 0.25
CA ILE A 155 27.91 -13.93 1.62
C ILE A 155 27.06 -14.87 2.47
N ARG A 156 25.93 -15.37 1.94
CA ARG A 156 25.10 -16.36 2.62
C ARG A 156 25.89 -17.64 2.96
N ALA A 157 26.72 -18.12 2.03
CA ALA A 157 27.52 -19.31 2.25
C ALA A 157 28.53 -19.14 3.40
N ARG A 158 29.12 -17.95 3.56
CA ARG A 158 29.97 -17.61 4.72
C ARG A 158 29.23 -17.77 6.04
N ILE A 159 28.02 -17.21 6.12
CA ILE A 159 27.19 -17.27 7.33
C ILE A 159 26.76 -18.72 7.63
N LEU A 160 26.39 -19.50 6.61
CA LEU A 160 26.03 -20.91 6.80
C LEU A 160 27.21 -21.79 7.23
N LYS A 161 28.46 -21.36 6.97
CA LYS A 161 29.67 -22.01 7.50
C LYS A 161 29.97 -21.64 8.96
N GLY A 162 29.15 -20.80 9.59
CA GLY A 162 29.23 -20.46 11.01
C GLY A 162 29.80 -19.07 11.30
N GLU A 163 30.07 -18.24 10.28
CA GLU A 163 30.45 -16.84 10.52
C GLU A 163 29.28 -16.07 11.15
N ASP A 164 29.58 -15.15 12.07
CA ASP A 164 28.57 -14.33 12.71
C ASP A 164 27.94 -13.34 11.71
N PHE A 165 26.61 -13.39 11.60
CA PHE A 165 25.87 -12.58 10.63
C PHE A 165 26.13 -11.09 10.78
N ASN A 166 26.09 -10.57 12.01
CA ASN A 166 26.16 -9.13 12.27
C ASN A 166 27.58 -8.60 12.04
N LYS A 167 28.61 -9.39 12.35
CA LYS A 167 29.99 -9.08 11.98
C LYS A 167 30.18 -9.03 10.46
N VAL A 168 29.68 -10.05 9.73
CA VAL A 168 29.75 -10.09 8.26
C VAL A 168 29.00 -8.89 7.65
N ALA A 169 27.84 -8.53 8.21
CA ALA A 169 27.08 -7.37 7.75
C ALA A 169 27.82 -6.04 7.95
N ALA A 170 28.58 -5.89 9.04
CA ALA A 170 29.35 -4.69 9.35
C ALA A 170 30.68 -4.58 8.57
N GLU A 171 31.13 -5.65 7.90
CA GLU A 171 32.34 -5.65 7.09
C GLU A 171 32.22 -4.66 5.92
N LYS A 172 33.28 -3.88 5.71
CA LYS A 172 33.34 -2.89 4.63
C LYS A 172 33.16 -3.55 3.27
N GLY A 173 32.14 -3.12 2.52
CA GLY A 173 31.85 -3.58 1.16
C GLY A 173 30.97 -4.84 1.07
N ILE A 174 30.51 -5.37 2.20
CA ILE A 174 29.59 -6.52 2.26
C ILE A 174 28.14 -6.06 2.13
N SER A 175 27.64 -5.28 3.09
CA SER A 175 26.30 -4.69 3.03
C SER A 175 26.37 -3.27 2.45
N ASP A 176 25.50 -3.00 1.49
CA ASP A 176 25.31 -1.68 0.90
C ASP A 176 24.27 -0.84 1.68
N ASP A 177 23.69 -1.38 2.76
CA ASP A 177 22.92 -0.59 3.72
C ASP A 177 23.89 0.24 4.60
N PRO A 178 23.83 1.59 4.55
CA PRO A 178 24.73 2.44 5.32
C PRO A 178 24.68 2.19 6.83
N SER A 179 23.52 1.76 7.37
CA SER A 179 23.35 1.52 8.80
C SER A 179 24.06 0.24 9.27
N ALA A 180 24.32 -0.71 8.36
CA ALA A 180 24.87 -2.02 8.69
C ALA A 180 26.26 -1.96 9.34
N LYS A 181 27.03 -0.92 9.04
CA LYS A 181 28.33 -0.67 9.68
C LYS A 181 28.21 -0.46 11.19
N ASP A 182 27.14 0.21 11.63
CA ASP A 182 26.95 0.64 13.01
C ASP A 182 26.12 -0.36 13.82
N ASN A 183 25.10 -0.97 13.21
CA ASN A 183 24.19 -1.92 13.89
C ASN A 183 24.41 -3.39 13.49
N GLY A 184 25.41 -3.70 12.65
CA GLY A 184 25.62 -5.05 12.12
C GLY A 184 24.41 -5.57 11.33
N GLY A 185 23.63 -4.68 10.72
CA GLY A 185 22.42 -5.01 9.99
C GLY A 185 21.20 -5.34 10.87
N ASP A 186 21.26 -5.17 12.20
CA ASP A 186 20.11 -5.42 13.09
C ASP A 186 19.05 -4.32 12.93
N LEU A 187 17.86 -4.73 12.48
CA LEU A 187 16.73 -3.83 12.25
C LEU A 187 15.88 -3.62 13.50
N GLY A 188 16.15 -4.36 14.59
CA GLY A 188 15.23 -4.43 15.72
C GLY A 188 13.94 -5.17 15.34
N TYR A 189 12.90 -4.99 16.16
CA TYR A 189 11.59 -5.56 15.86
C TYR A 189 10.83 -4.67 14.88
N PHE A 190 10.10 -5.30 13.98
CA PHE A 190 9.18 -4.62 13.07
C PHE A 190 7.90 -5.44 12.91
N THR A 191 6.84 -4.76 12.48
CA THR A 191 5.54 -5.36 12.17
C THR A 191 5.18 -5.22 10.67
N SER A 192 4.05 -5.76 10.24
CA SER A 192 3.61 -5.69 8.84
C SER A 192 3.46 -4.23 8.37
N LEU A 193 3.69 -4.00 7.07
CA LEU A 193 3.68 -2.70 6.38
C LEU A 193 4.85 -1.75 6.72
N GLN A 194 5.83 -2.19 7.51
CA GLN A 194 7.04 -1.41 7.78
C GLN A 194 8.18 -1.69 6.78
N MET A 195 8.19 -2.89 6.20
CA MET A 195 9.15 -3.33 5.20
C MET A 195 8.46 -3.51 3.85
N VAL A 196 9.24 -3.45 2.75
CA VAL A 196 8.72 -3.82 1.43
C VAL A 196 8.26 -5.27 1.42
N TYR A 197 7.16 -5.56 0.72
CA TYR A 197 6.46 -6.83 0.84
C TYR A 197 7.33 -8.08 0.61
N PRO A 198 8.22 -8.14 -0.40
CA PRO A 198 9.07 -9.32 -0.57
C PRO A 198 10.01 -9.56 0.63
N PHE A 199 10.55 -8.48 1.20
CA PHE A 199 11.38 -8.55 2.41
C PHE A 199 10.57 -9.00 3.61
N GLU A 200 9.40 -8.36 3.84
CA GLU A 200 8.47 -8.74 4.90
C GLU A 200 8.12 -10.23 4.79
N ASN A 201 7.63 -10.67 3.64
CA ASN A 201 7.25 -12.05 3.42
C ASN A 201 8.40 -13.01 3.75
N ALA A 202 9.61 -12.72 3.27
CA ALA A 202 10.78 -13.54 3.59
C ALA A 202 11.12 -13.55 5.08
N ALA A 203 11.02 -12.42 5.77
CA ALA A 203 11.21 -12.36 7.21
C ALA A 203 10.13 -13.16 7.96
N TYR A 204 8.86 -13.09 7.56
CA TYR A 204 7.77 -13.81 8.23
C TYR A 204 7.76 -15.33 7.96
N ILE A 205 8.30 -15.81 6.84
CA ILE A 205 8.40 -17.25 6.55
C ILE A 205 9.70 -17.89 7.07
N THR A 206 10.75 -17.09 7.29
CA THR A 206 12.05 -17.60 7.75
C THR A 206 11.97 -18.00 9.22
N LYS A 207 12.45 -19.20 9.54
CA LYS A 207 12.45 -19.73 10.91
C LYS A 207 13.41 -18.92 11.79
N VAL A 208 13.05 -18.72 13.06
CA VAL A 208 13.90 -18.08 14.05
C VAL A 208 15.26 -18.81 14.13
N GLY A 209 16.34 -18.06 14.16
CA GLY A 209 17.73 -18.55 14.16
C GLY A 209 18.29 -18.87 12.77
N THR A 210 17.49 -18.83 11.70
CA THR A 210 17.92 -19.22 10.35
C THR A 210 18.06 -18.03 9.39
N VAL A 211 18.75 -18.25 8.26
CA VAL A 211 18.98 -17.26 7.22
C VAL A 211 18.18 -17.61 5.96
N SER A 212 17.41 -16.64 5.47
CA SER A 212 16.60 -16.76 4.25
C SER A 212 17.46 -17.07 3.01
N MET A 213 16.82 -17.52 1.93
CA MET A 213 17.41 -17.37 0.60
C MET A 213 17.48 -15.89 0.20
N PRO A 214 18.30 -15.50 -0.80
CA PRO A 214 18.29 -14.13 -1.29
C PRO A 214 16.91 -13.71 -1.82
N VAL A 215 16.49 -12.51 -1.45
CA VAL A 215 15.20 -11.93 -1.77
C VAL A 215 15.40 -10.69 -2.60
N ARG A 216 14.79 -10.63 -3.78
CA ARG A 216 14.81 -9.44 -4.63
C ARG A 216 13.76 -8.43 -4.14
N THR A 217 14.18 -7.19 -3.96
CA THR A 217 13.30 -6.03 -3.76
C THR A 217 13.74 -4.91 -4.70
N ARG A 218 13.02 -3.79 -4.78
CA ARG A 218 13.46 -2.61 -5.56
C ARG A 218 14.85 -2.06 -5.20
N PHE A 219 15.37 -2.39 -4.01
CA PHE A 219 16.68 -1.91 -3.55
C PHE A 219 17.84 -2.84 -3.93
N GLY A 220 17.56 -4.08 -4.31
CA GLY A 220 18.58 -5.09 -4.60
C GLY A 220 18.23 -6.45 -4.03
N TYR A 221 19.26 -7.22 -3.71
CA TYR A 221 19.12 -8.53 -3.07
C TYR A 221 19.40 -8.46 -1.58
N HIS A 222 18.53 -9.10 -0.81
CA HIS A 222 18.59 -9.15 0.65
C HIS A 222 18.76 -10.59 1.11
N ILE A 223 19.60 -10.84 2.12
CA ILE A 223 19.48 -12.03 2.97
C ILE A 223 19.10 -11.60 4.37
N ILE A 224 18.20 -12.36 5.00
CA ILE A 224 17.56 -11.97 6.24
C ILE A 224 17.79 -13.08 7.27
N LYS A 225 18.32 -12.73 8.43
CA LYS A 225 18.41 -13.62 9.59
C LYS A 225 17.34 -13.23 10.59
N VAL A 226 16.36 -14.11 10.80
CA VAL A 226 15.34 -13.89 11.83
C VAL A 226 15.93 -14.29 13.17
N THR A 227 16.00 -13.36 14.11
CA THR A 227 16.62 -13.58 15.42
C THR A 227 15.61 -13.84 16.52
N ASP A 228 14.41 -13.26 16.41
CA ASP A 228 13.34 -13.48 17.37
C ASP A 228 11.94 -13.18 16.80
N ARG A 229 10.91 -13.67 17.48
CA ARG A 229 9.49 -13.36 17.24
C ARG A 229 8.78 -13.17 18.58
N ARG A 230 7.85 -12.21 18.64
CA ARG A 230 7.03 -11.97 19.82
C ARG A 230 5.61 -11.58 19.44
N LYS A 231 4.64 -11.79 20.33
CA LYS A 231 3.31 -11.22 20.16
C LYS A 231 3.40 -9.69 20.06
N ALA A 232 2.61 -9.10 19.17
CA ALA A 232 2.56 -7.66 18.98
C ALA A 232 2.30 -6.94 20.31
N GLN A 233 3.13 -5.94 20.61
CA GLN A 233 3.04 -5.21 21.87
C GLN A 233 1.96 -4.12 21.89
N GLY A 234 1.35 -3.86 20.74
CA GLY A 234 0.39 -2.77 20.53
C GLY A 234 1.10 -1.42 20.46
N GLU A 235 0.48 -0.40 21.03
CA GLU A 235 1.01 0.96 21.08
C GLU A 235 1.05 1.48 22.51
N VAL A 236 1.99 2.38 22.77
CA VAL A 236 2.12 3.11 24.03
C VAL A 236 2.05 4.62 23.78
N LEU A 237 1.44 5.31 24.73
CA LEU A 237 1.51 6.76 24.88
C LEU A 237 2.48 7.03 26.03
N THR A 238 3.53 7.80 25.77
CA THR A 238 4.58 8.06 26.76
C THR A 238 4.91 9.53 26.82
N ALA A 239 5.47 9.97 27.94
CA ALA A 239 6.23 11.21 28.03
C ALA A 239 7.72 10.91 28.23
N HIS A 240 8.61 11.78 27.80
CA HIS A 240 10.03 11.65 28.08
C HIS A 240 10.67 12.92 28.63
N ILE A 241 11.81 12.76 29.30
CA ILE A 241 12.76 13.85 29.58
C ILE A 241 14.06 13.45 28.89
N MET A 242 14.55 14.27 27.96
CA MET A 242 15.79 14.01 27.23
C MET A 242 16.89 14.97 27.68
N VAL A 243 18.08 14.44 27.94
CA VAL A 243 19.32 15.22 28.00
C VAL A 243 20.15 14.86 26.78
N LYS A 244 20.30 15.81 25.85
CA LYS A 244 20.88 15.53 24.53
C LYS A 244 22.38 15.23 24.63
N THR A 245 22.85 14.26 23.87
CA THR A 245 24.29 14.02 23.65
C THR A 245 24.62 14.00 22.16
N THR A 246 25.84 14.37 21.79
CA THR A 246 26.36 14.23 20.42
C THR A 246 27.42 13.14 20.36
N THR A 247 27.73 12.65 19.16
CA THR A 247 28.86 11.75 18.95
C THR A 247 29.62 12.23 17.71
N PRO A 248 30.90 12.64 17.85
CA PRO A 248 31.70 12.64 19.08
C PRO A 248 31.24 13.71 20.09
N MET A 249 31.61 13.52 21.36
CA MET A 249 31.40 14.44 22.49
C MET A 249 32.57 14.23 23.48
N SER A 250 32.95 15.29 24.21
CA SER A 250 34.01 15.19 25.22
C SER A 250 33.60 14.25 26.38
N LYS A 251 34.58 13.70 27.11
CA LYS A 251 34.30 12.87 28.28
C LYS A 251 33.55 13.66 29.36
N ASP A 252 33.93 14.92 29.57
CA ASP A 252 33.34 15.80 30.57
C ASP A 252 31.89 16.14 30.23
N ASP A 253 31.60 16.48 28.96
CA ASP A 253 30.22 16.73 28.52
C ASP A 253 29.35 15.48 28.63
N SER A 254 29.90 14.30 28.30
CA SER A 254 29.18 13.04 28.46
C SER A 254 28.89 12.72 29.93
N LEU A 255 29.81 13.05 30.84
CA LEU A 255 29.63 12.87 32.28
C LEU A 255 28.61 13.87 32.83
N ASN A 256 28.65 15.13 32.39
CA ASN A 256 27.69 16.16 32.76
C ASN A 256 26.27 15.79 32.33
N ALA A 257 26.09 15.29 31.11
CA ALA A 257 24.79 14.82 30.63
C ALA A 257 24.26 13.65 31.48
N PHE A 258 25.14 12.70 31.85
CA PHE A 258 24.79 11.58 32.73
C PHE A 258 24.41 12.06 34.15
N ASN A 259 25.17 12.99 34.74
CA ASN A 259 24.87 13.53 36.05
C ASN A 259 23.54 14.29 36.05
N LYS A 260 23.30 15.12 35.03
CA LYS A 260 22.05 15.88 34.87
C LYS A 260 20.83 14.96 34.80
N ILE A 261 20.85 13.89 34.00
CA ILE A 261 19.70 12.98 33.92
C ILE A 261 19.47 12.23 35.24
N ASN A 262 20.54 11.87 35.97
CA ASN A 262 20.41 11.20 37.26
C ASN A 262 19.89 12.11 38.36
N GLU A 263 20.24 13.41 38.32
CA GLU A 263 19.66 14.42 39.22
C GLU A 263 18.14 14.53 38.99
N ILE A 264 17.71 14.65 37.73
CA ILE A 264 16.29 14.68 37.35
C ILE A 264 15.58 13.39 37.82
N TYR A 265 16.22 12.23 37.66
CA TYR A 265 15.68 10.97 38.16
C TYR A 265 15.56 10.94 39.69
N GLY A 266 16.52 11.52 40.41
CA GLY A 266 16.44 11.70 41.86
C GLY A 266 15.23 12.53 42.28
N LYS A 267 15.00 13.66 41.57
CA LYS A 267 13.83 14.53 41.76
C LYS A 267 12.50 13.81 41.52
N LEU A 268 12.42 13.01 40.45
CA LEU A 268 11.25 12.17 40.18
C LEU A 268 10.98 11.17 41.31
N LYS A 269 12.02 10.49 41.81
CA LYS A 269 11.89 9.56 42.95
C LYS A 269 11.49 10.27 44.25
N ALA A 270 11.81 11.55 44.41
CA ALA A 270 11.36 12.39 45.52
C ALA A 270 9.91 12.88 45.36
N GLY A 271 9.23 12.55 44.25
CA GLY A 271 7.82 12.88 44.01
C GLY A 271 7.58 14.18 43.24
N GLU A 272 8.61 14.81 42.66
CA GLU A 272 8.42 15.95 41.76
C GLU A 272 7.63 15.52 40.51
N LYS A 273 6.78 16.43 39.98
CA LYS A 273 5.93 16.13 38.83
C LYS A 273 6.76 15.98 37.56
N PHE A 274 6.50 14.90 36.82
CA PHE A 274 7.23 14.58 35.60
C PHE A 274 7.09 15.68 34.54
N GLU A 275 5.89 16.22 34.38
CA GLU A 275 5.56 17.21 33.37
C GLU A 275 6.32 18.53 33.61
N ASP A 276 6.50 18.91 34.87
CA ASP A 276 7.22 20.12 35.26
C ASP A 276 8.73 19.94 34.98
N LEU A 277 9.29 18.79 35.36
CA LEU A 277 10.68 18.45 35.07
C LEU A 277 10.96 18.33 33.57
N ALA A 278 10.01 17.79 32.80
CA ALA A 278 10.11 17.72 31.35
C ALA A 278 10.13 19.12 30.73
N GLN A 279 9.22 20.00 31.14
CA GLN A 279 9.18 21.39 30.68
C GLN A 279 10.46 22.15 31.00
N GLN A 280 10.99 21.96 32.23
CA GLN A 280 12.15 22.69 32.72
C GLN A 280 13.47 22.18 32.14
N PHE A 281 13.65 20.85 32.09
CA PHE A 281 14.97 20.26 31.87
C PHE A 281 15.15 19.50 30.56
N SER A 282 14.06 19.13 29.86
CA SER A 282 14.18 18.35 28.62
C SER A 282 14.77 19.21 27.50
N ASP A 283 15.73 18.63 26.79
CA ASP A 283 16.36 19.19 25.61
C ASP A 283 15.54 18.91 24.33
N ASP A 284 14.53 18.02 24.40
CA ASP A 284 13.52 17.91 23.34
C ASP A 284 12.46 19.00 23.52
N LYS A 285 12.72 20.17 22.93
CA LYS A 285 11.84 21.33 23.04
C LYS A 285 10.47 21.13 22.39
N GLY A 286 10.30 20.14 21.52
CA GLY A 286 9.01 19.83 20.89
C GLY A 286 8.05 19.11 21.83
N SER A 287 8.55 18.15 22.61
CA SER A 287 7.75 17.44 23.62
C SER A 287 7.73 18.17 24.97
N ALA A 288 8.83 18.84 25.36
CA ALA A 288 8.97 19.51 26.66
C ALA A 288 7.77 20.42 27.00
N LYS A 289 7.33 21.25 26.04
CA LYS A 289 6.19 22.17 26.20
C LYS A 289 4.86 21.48 26.54
N ARG A 290 4.74 20.19 26.24
CA ARG A 290 3.57 19.35 26.53
C ARG A 290 3.90 18.31 27.60
N GLY A 291 4.75 18.68 28.56
CA GLY A 291 5.16 17.79 29.65
C GLY A 291 5.98 16.58 29.20
N GLY A 292 6.63 16.67 28.04
CA GLY A 292 7.42 15.57 27.46
C GLY A 292 6.60 14.58 26.64
N GLU A 293 5.29 14.80 26.45
CA GLU A 293 4.42 13.82 25.78
C GLU A 293 4.77 13.62 24.29
N LEU A 294 4.90 12.35 23.92
CA LEU A 294 5.12 11.88 22.56
C LEU A 294 3.82 11.30 21.98
N PRO A 295 3.63 11.32 20.64
CA PRO A 295 2.51 10.63 20.01
C PRO A 295 2.51 9.12 20.34
N TRP A 296 1.35 8.48 20.20
CA TRP A 296 1.25 7.02 20.24
C TRP A 296 2.25 6.39 19.27
N PHE A 297 2.97 5.38 19.74
CA PHE A 297 3.88 4.63 18.89
C PHE A 297 3.85 3.14 19.23
N GLY A 298 4.07 2.33 18.19
CA GLY A 298 4.24 0.89 18.27
C GLY A 298 5.66 0.45 17.98
N THR A 299 5.83 -0.86 17.85
CA THR A 299 7.08 -1.52 17.46
C THR A 299 7.72 -0.89 16.20
N GLY A 300 9.04 -0.67 16.21
CA GLY A 300 9.83 -0.19 15.09
C GLY A 300 9.73 1.32 14.83
N LYS A 301 9.06 2.09 15.71
CA LYS A 301 8.89 3.55 15.57
C LYS A 301 9.87 4.39 16.38
N MET A 302 10.50 3.79 17.38
CA MET A 302 11.48 4.43 18.28
C MET A 302 12.81 3.68 18.25
N PRO A 303 13.93 4.30 18.70
CA PRO A 303 15.18 3.59 18.91
C PRO A 303 14.99 2.34 19.78
N ILE A 304 15.70 1.26 19.48
CA ILE A 304 15.51 -0.07 20.10
C ILE A 304 15.54 0.00 21.63
N GLU A 305 16.49 0.76 22.17
CA GLU A 305 16.65 0.92 23.61
C GLU A 305 15.46 1.66 24.22
N PHE A 306 14.97 2.70 23.53
CA PHE A 306 13.83 3.51 23.99
C PHE A 306 12.55 2.69 23.97
N GLU A 307 12.33 1.97 22.87
CA GLU A 307 11.20 1.05 22.73
C GLU A 307 11.21 -0.01 23.85
N LYS A 308 12.35 -0.67 24.06
CA LYS A 308 12.50 -1.69 25.10
C LYS A 308 12.14 -1.15 26.48
N ALA A 309 12.61 0.06 26.82
CA ALA A 309 12.31 0.69 28.10
C ALA A 309 10.82 1.08 28.20
N ALA A 310 10.24 1.67 27.15
CA ALA A 310 8.84 2.08 27.13
C ALA A 310 7.87 0.90 27.29
N PHE A 311 8.07 -0.19 26.54
CA PHE A 311 7.19 -1.36 26.59
C PHE A 311 7.39 -2.24 27.83
N ALA A 312 8.51 -2.08 28.56
CA ALA A 312 8.75 -2.75 29.83
C ALA A 312 7.97 -2.11 31.00
N LEU A 313 7.50 -0.87 30.86
CA LEU A 313 6.63 -0.22 31.85
C LEU A 313 5.23 -0.85 31.82
N THR A 314 4.70 -1.18 33.00
CA THR A 314 3.41 -1.88 33.13
C THR A 314 2.30 -1.02 33.73
N ALA A 315 2.60 -0.18 34.74
CA ALA A 315 1.57 0.67 35.35
C ALA A 315 1.58 2.08 34.76
N LYS A 316 0.38 2.65 34.62
CA LYS A 316 0.23 4.05 34.20
C LYS A 316 0.93 4.95 35.22
N LYS A 317 1.65 5.94 34.72
CA LYS A 317 2.47 6.92 35.45
C LYS A 317 3.81 6.39 35.98
N ASP A 318 4.12 5.09 35.82
CA ASP A 318 5.47 4.59 36.08
C ASP A 318 6.48 5.23 35.12
N PHE A 319 7.71 5.38 35.58
CA PHE A 319 8.82 5.88 34.78
C PHE A 319 10.07 4.99 34.86
N SER A 320 10.86 4.99 33.79
CA SER A 320 12.08 4.19 33.67
C SER A 320 13.23 4.77 34.49
N ALA A 321 14.26 3.95 34.74
CA ALA A 321 15.58 4.50 35.06
C ALA A 321 16.15 5.28 33.85
N PRO A 322 17.17 6.16 34.06
CA PRO A 322 17.88 6.80 32.96
C PRO A 322 18.45 5.78 31.99
N MET A 323 18.15 5.95 30.71
CA MET A 323 18.59 5.07 29.64
C MET A 323 19.21 5.87 28.50
N ARG A 324 20.15 5.27 27.77
CA ARG A 324 20.89 5.94 26.70
C ARG A 324 20.40 5.49 25.33
N THR A 325 20.22 6.44 24.43
CA THR A 325 20.07 6.21 22.99
C THR A 325 21.17 6.96 22.23
N LYS A 326 21.17 6.86 20.90
CA LYS A 326 22.04 7.69 20.05
C LYS A 326 21.80 9.20 20.16
N TYR A 327 20.65 9.62 20.71
CA TYR A 327 20.28 11.04 20.85
C TYR A 327 20.64 11.65 22.19
N GLY A 328 20.91 10.82 23.21
CA GLY A 328 21.06 11.32 24.57
C GLY A 328 20.67 10.31 25.64
N TRP A 329 20.53 10.85 26.84
CA TRP A 329 19.92 10.17 27.97
C TRP A 329 18.43 10.49 28.03
N HIS A 330 17.63 9.51 28.41
CA HIS A 330 16.19 9.65 28.52
C HIS A 330 15.67 9.02 29.80
N ILE A 331 14.62 9.61 30.35
CA ILE A 331 13.70 8.98 31.30
C ILE A 331 12.35 8.95 30.61
N ILE A 332 11.68 7.80 30.63
CA ILE A 332 10.40 7.58 29.93
C ILE A 332 9.32 7.33 30.98
N LYS A 333 8.18 8.00 30.87
CA LYS A 333 6.98 7.76 31.66
C LYS A 333 5.89 7.15 30.79
N LEU A 334 5.22 6.11 31.28
CA LEU A 334 4.07 5.51 30.61
C LEU A 334 2.80 6.29 30.95
N ASN A 335 2.16 6.90 29.95
CA ASN A 335 0.87 7.57 30.13
C ASN A 335 -0.28 6.59 29.87
N ASP A 336 -0.20 5.84 28.77
CA ASP A 336 -1.21 4.84 28.42
C ASP A 336 -0.65 3.74 27.51
N LYS A 337 -1.38 2.62 27.38
CA LYS A 337 -1.05 1.48 26.53
C LYS A 337 -2.32 0.87 25.94
N ARG A 338 -2.27 0.52 24.66
CA ARG A 338 -3.36 -0.16 23.96
C ARG A 338 -2.83 -1.32 23.13
N GLY A 339 -3.63 -2.39 23.01
CA GLY A 339 -3.31 -3.52 22.14
C GLY A 339 -3.53 -3.20 20.66
N LEU A 340 -3.27 -4.19 19.81
CA LEU A 340 -3.69 -4.14 18.41
C LEU A 340 -5.23 -4.11 18.35
N ALA A 341 -5.78 -3.16 17.60
CA ALA A 341 -7.22 -3.07 17.37
C ALA A 341 -7.74 -4.28 16.58
N SER A 342 -9.07 -4.48 16.57
CA SER A 342 -9.67 -5.58 15.83
C SER A 342 -9.50 -5.41 14.32
N PHE A 343 -9.60 -6.51 13.57
CA PHE A 343 -9.53 -6.46 12.10
C PHE A 343 -10.57 -5.51 11.52
N GLU A 344 -11.80 -5.53 12.03
CA GLU A 344 -12.90 -4.69 11.53
C GLU A 344 -12.63 -3.20 11.74
N GLU A 345 -12.09 -2.81 12.90
CA GLU A 345 -11.70 -1.42 13.17
C GLU A 345 -10.56 -0.94 12.26
N MET A 346 -9.60 -1.83 11.97
CA MET A 346 -8.43 -1.50 11.15
C MET A 346 -8.67 -1.68 9.65
N LYS A 347 -9.74 -2.35 9.23
CA LYS A 347 -9.96 -2.81 7.85
C LYS A 347 -9.86 -1.67 6.84
N ALA A 348 -10.50 -0.55 7.11
CA ALA A 348 -10.52 0.61 6.22
C ALA A 348 -9.12 1.23 6.06
N GLU A 349 -8.40 1.42 7.17
CA GLU A 349 -7.04 1.95 7.16
C GLU A 349 -6.07 1.00 6.45
N LEU A 350 -6.11 -0.30 6.79
CA LEU A 350 -5.25 -1.30 6.20
C LEU A 350 -5.52 -1.46 4.71
N LYS A 351 -6.77 -1.42 4.25
CA LYS A 351 -7.10 -1.42 2.82
C LYS A 351 -6.44 -0.23 2.09
N GLY A 352 -6.45 0.95 2.70
CA GLY A 352 -5.77 2.13 2.16
C GLY A 352 -4.24 1.97 2.10
N LYS A 353 -3.63 1.29 3.07
CA LYS A 353 -2.18 1.01 3.08
C LYS A 353 -1.79 -0.10 2.10
N VAL A 354 -2.52 -1.21 2.09
CA VAL A 354 -2.29 -2.39 1.22
C VAL A 354 -2.37 -2.01 -0.25
N THR A 355 -3.33 -1.17 -0.63
CA THR A 355 -3.50 -0.74 -2.04
C THR A 355 -2.36 0.16 -2.54
N LYS A 356 -1.67 0.86 -1.64
CA LYS A 356 -0.52 1.72 -1.96
C LYS A 356 0.84 1.03 -1.78
N ASP A 357 0.87 -0.08 -1.04
CA ASP A 357 2.09 -0.84 -0.81
C ASP A 357 2.49 -1.68 -2.03
N SER A 358 3.77 -2.04 -2.08
CA SER A 358 4.35 -3.00 -3.04
C SER A 358 3.56 -4.32 -3.16
N ARG A 359 2.89 -4.78 -2.10
CA ARG A 359 2.03 -6.00 -2.15
C ARG A 359 0.84 -5.88 -3.11
N SER A 360 0.36 -4.67 -3.40
CA SER A 360 -0.70 -4.45 -4.40
C SER A 360 -0.35 -4.98 -5.79
N GLN A 361 0.96 -5.06 -6.11
CA GLN A 361 1.42 -5.64 -7.38
C GLN A 361 1.02 -7.10 -7.52
N ALA A 362 0.91 -7.87 -6.43
CA ALA A 362 0.46 -9.25 -6.49
C ALA A 362 -0.99 -9.35 -7.00
N GLY A 363 -1.88 -8.46 -6.54
CA GLY A 363 -3.25 -8.38 -7.04
C GLY A 363 -3.34 -8.00 -8.52
N ARG A 364 -2.45 -7.09 -8.98
CA ARG A 364 -2.34 -6.72 -10.39
C ARG A 364 -1.79 -7.86 -11.25
N VAL A 365 -0.74 -8.55 -10.80
CA VAL A 365 -0.16 -9.72 -11.48
C VAL A 365 -1.18 -10.85 -11.60
N ALA A 366 -1.92 -11.13 -10.52
CA ALA A 366 -2.98 -12.14 -10.53
C ALA A 366 -4.10 -11.79 -11.52
N LEU A 367 -4.53 -10.52 -11.56
CA LEU A 367 -5.51 -10.07 -12.54
C LEU A 367 -4.97 -10.22 -13.97
N ILE A 368 -3.75 -9.79 -14.25
CA ILE A 368 -3.13 -9.93 -15.57
C ILE A 368 -3.06 -11.41 -15.97
N ALA A 369 -2.69 -12.30 -15.06
CA ALA A 369 -2.67 -13.74 -15.32
C ALA A 369 -4.07 -14.29 -15.63
N LYS A 370 -5.09 -13.86 -14.89
CA LYS A 370 -6.50 -14.21 -15.14
C LYS A 370 -6.96 -13.71 -16.52
N VAL A 371 -6.70 -12.45 -16.84
CA VAL A 371 -7.05 -11.84 -18.13
C VAL A 371 -6.28 -12.52 -19.27
N LYS A 372 -4.98 -12.81 -19.12
CA LYS A 372 -4.21 -13.58 -20.12
C LYS A 372 -4.84 -14.95 -20.38
N LYS A 373 -5.32 -15.64 -19.34
CA LYS A 373 -6.00 -16.93 -19.48
C LYS A 373 -7.36 -16.77 -20.20
N GLU A 374 -8.16 -15.79 -19.78
CA GLU A 374 -9.49 -15.50 -20.36
C GLU A 374 -9.39 -15.15 -21.85
N TYR A 375 -8.41 -14.33 -22.22
CA TYR A 375 -8.14 -13.92 -23.59
C TYR A 375 -7.15 -14.84 -24.32
N LYS A 376 -6.91 -16.05 -23.83
CA LYS A 376 -6.06 -17.07 -24.48
C LYS A 376 -4.72 -16.51 -25.01
N PHE A 377 -4.07 -15.66 -24.22
CA PHE A 377 -2.85 -14.95 -24.59
C PHE A 377 -1.76 -15.93 -25.04
N LYS A 378 -1.16 -15.65 -26.20
CA LYS A 378 0.01 -16.35 -26.74
C LYS A 378 1.02 -15.33 -27.22
N GLU A 379 2.30 -15.57 -26.96
CA GLU A 379 3.39 -14.64 -27.26
C GLU A 379 4.45 -15.36 -28.09
N ASP A 380 4.98 -14.69 -29.11
CA ASP A 380 6.15 -15.13 -29.86
C ASP A 380 7.39 -14.45 -29.26
N LEU A 381 8.13 -15.20 -28.44
CA LEU A 381 9.32 -14.70 -27.77
C LEU A 381 10.42 -14.28 -28.75
N LYS A 382 10.53 -14.92 -29.92
CA LYS A 382 11.54 -14.56 -30.92
C LYS A 382 11.20 -13.22 -31.56
N ALA A 383 9.95 -13.02 -31.96
CA ALA A 383 9.49 -11.74 -32.49
C ALA A 383 9.63 -10.62 -31.44
N ARG A 384 9.33 -10.88 -30.17
CA ARG A 384 9.55 -9.91 -29.10
C ARG A 384 11.02 -9.57 -28.91
N ASP A 385 11.90 -10.57 -28.83
CA ASP A 385 13.31 -10.35 -28.59
C ASP A 385 13.98 -9.62 -29.78
N GLU A 386 13.48 -9.79 -31.01
CA GLU A 386 13.85 -8.96 -32.15
C GLU A 386 13.43 -7.50 -31.97
N PHE A 387 12.21 -7.25 -31.48
CA PHE A 387 11.72 -5.90 -31.20
C PHE A 387 12.55 -5.20 -30.12
N TYR A 388 12.94 -5.91 -29.05
CA TYR A 388 13.76 -5.35 -27.97
C TYR A 388 15.13 -4.85 -28.43
N LYS A 389 15.65 -5.31 -29.58
CA LYS A 389 16.93 -4.84 -30.14
C LYS A 389 16.87 -3.43 -30.75
N VAL A 390 15.69 -2.96 -31.13
CA VAL A 390 15.49 -1.61 -31.69
C VAL A 390 15.00 -0.60 -30.65
N MET A 391 14.76 -1.06 -29.43
CA MET A 391 14.41 -0.20 -28.29
C MET A 391 15.66 0.39 -27.66
N ASP A 392 15.53 1.61 -27.15
CA ASP A 392 16.58 2.29 -26.39
C ASP A 392 15.97 3.08 -25.22
N THR A 393 16.81 3.83 -24.51
CA THR A 393 16.41 4.56 -23.30
C THR A 393 15.36 5.65 -23.56
N THR A 394 15.23 6.14 -24.80
CA THR A 394 14.27 7.20 -25.16
C THR A 394 12.81 6.75 -25.00
N LEU A 395 12.55 5.44 -24.98
CA LEU A 395 11.24 4.89 -24.67
C LEU A 395 10.79 5.25 -23.26
N PHE A 396 11.69 5.12 -22.28
CA PHE A 396 11.36 5.44 -20.90
C PHE A 396 11.23 6.95 -20.67
N GLU A 397 11.73 7.76 -21.62
CA GLU A 397 11.61 9.21 -21.66
C GLU A 397 10.36 9.69 -22.43
N GLY A 398 9.61 8.75 -23.05
CA GLY A 398 8.40 9.05 -23.82
C GLY A 398 8.65 9.64 -25.21
N ASN A 399 9.89 9.56 -25.72
CA ASN A 399 10.32 10.17 -26.99
C ASN A 399 10.90 9.13 -27.97
N TRP A 400 10.48 7.87 -27.86
CA TRP A 400 11.00 6.83 -28.73
C TRP A 400 10.52 6.98 -30.17
N ASP A 401 11.47 6.82 -31.08
CA ASP A 401 11.22 6.92 -32.52
C ASP A 401 10.63 5.62 -33.06
N ILE A 402 9.31 5.64 -33.30
CA ILE A 402 8.57 4.53 -33.90
C ILE A 402 9.13 4.06 -35.24
N ALA A 403 9.81 4.94 -36.00
CA ALA A 403 10.39 4.58 -37.30
C ALA A 403 11.44 3.46 -37.16
N LYS A 404 12.08 3.32 -35.99
CA LYS A 404 13.02 2.23 -35.69
C LYS A 404 12.39 0.84 -35.77
N ALA A 405 11.07 0.73 -35.62
CA ALA A 405 10.33 -0.52 -35.75
C ALA A 405 9.52 -0.65 -37.05
N ALA A 406 9.60 0.31 -37.98
CA ALA A 406 8.77 0.32 -39.20
C ALA A 406 8.92 -0.94 -40.07
N ALA A 407 10.09 -1.59 -40.03
CA ALA A 407 10.38 -2.84 -40.74
C ALA A 407 9.91 -4.11 -39.99
N LEU A 408 9.54 -4.02 -38.72
CA LEU A 408 9.18 -5.13 -37.85
C LEU A 408 7.68 -5.41 -37.93
N LYS A 409 7.28 -6.45 -38.69
CA LYS A 409 5.87 -6.78 -38.96
C LYS A 409 5.44 -8.16 -38.48
N LYS A 410 6.31 -8.89 -37.76
CA LYS A 410 5.98 -10.24 -37.33
C LYS A 410 4.88 -10.20 -36.25
N PRO A 411 3.98 -11.20 -36.21
CA PRO A 411 3.10 -11.40 -35.05
C PRO A 411 3.93 -11.47 -33.78
N MET A 412 3.59 -10.64 -32.80
CA MET A 412 4.29 -10.55 -31.52
C MET A 412 3.49 -11.25 -30.42
N PHE A 413 2.17 -11.05 -30.40
CA PHE A 413 1.27 -11.77 -29.51
C PHE A 413 -0.17 -11.80 -30.02
N ASN A 414 -0.98 -12.69 -29.45
CA ASN A 414 -2.40 -12.83 -29.76
C ASN A 414 -3.25 -12.67 -28.50
N LEU A 415 -4.43 -12.08 -28.64
CA LEU A 415 -5.51 -12.07 -27.65
C LEU A 415 -6.77 -12.63 -28.32
N ASN A 416 -7.19 -13.83 -27.92
CA ASN A 416 -8.17 -14.65 -28.62
C ASN A 416 -7.79 -14.76 -30.11
N ASP A 417 -8.69 -14.33 -31.00
CA ASP A 417 -8.50 -14.40 -32.45
C ASP A 417 -7.82 -13.16 -33.02
N ARG A 418 -7.50 -12.17 -32.18
CA ARG A 418 -6.84 -10.92 -32.62
C ARG A 418 -5.32 -11.06 -32.50
N VAL A 419 -4.64 -10.86 -33.62
CA VAL A 419 -3.18 -10.84 -33.74
C VAL A 419 -2.68 -9.40 -33.58
N TYR A 420 -1.60 -9.23 -32.83
CA TYR A 420 -0.88 -7.97 -32.69
C TYR A 420 0.55 -8.17 -33.18
N THR A 421 0.95 -7.37 -34.17
CA THR A 421 2.30 -7.39 -34.74
C THR A 421 3.26 -6.53 -33.93
N GLN A 422 4.56 -6.66 -34.20
CA GLN A 422 5.59 -5.78 -33.66
C GLN A 422 5.30 -4.30 -33.97
N ASN A 423 4.80 -3.98 -35.16
CA ASN A 423 4.44 -2.61 -35.56
C ASN A 423 3.18 -2.10 -34.84
N ASP A 424 2.19 -2.97 -34.60
CA ASP A 424 1.02 -2.62 -33.79
C ASP A 424 1.43 -2.30 -32.36
N PHE A 425 2.38 -3.06 -31.80
CA PHE A 425 2.93 -2.81 -30.47
C PHE A 425 3.76 -1.52 -30.43
N ALA A 426 4.57 -1.27 -31.47
CA ALA A 426 5.35 -0.03 -31.63
C ALA A 426 4.46 1.22 -31.69
N SER A 427 3.27 1.11 -32.28
CA SER A 427 2.31 2.21 -32.37
C SER A 427 1.53 2.46 -31.07
N TYR A 428 1.56 1.49 -30.16
CA TYR A 428 0.85 1.55 -28.89
C TYR A 428 1.70 2.15 -27.76
N ILE A 429 2.98 1.78 -27.72
CA ILE A 429 3.95 2.30 -26.74
C ILE A 429 4.43 3.69 -27.12
#